data_AF-A0A847LEL7-F1
#
_entry.id   AF-A0A847LEL7-F1
#
_cell.length_a   1.000
_cell.length_b   1.000
_cell.length_c   1.000
_cell.angle_alpha   90.00
_cell.angle_beta   90.00
_cell.angle_gamma   90.00
#
_symmetry.space_group_name_H-M   'P 1'
#
loop_
_entity.id
_entity.type
_entity.pdbx_description
1 polymer ?
#
loop_
_entity_poly.entity_id
_entity_poly.type
_entity_poly.pdbx_seq_one_letter_code
_entity_poly.pdbx_strand_id
1 'polypeptide(L)'
;MTVRFNPRELLTLAIQIEKNGYAYYTRMAAQAKDAKVKSIMQGLAKAEQQHITDFQKIEAALKPAGYDLPDDYQNPDMETYLRSLADGKVFSNLVPVEEIAAEIRSDLDAIRHALSFEKDSIIFFSEIHDLLPEGEPNRAAVAELIRQEKIHIAQLYALMEGRK
;
A
#
# COMPACT_ATOMS: atom_id res chain seq x y z
N MET A 1 -21.70 -22.32 -7.61
CA MET A 1 -21.87 -20.89 -7.96
C MET A 1 -20.52 -20.25 -7.76
N THR A 2 -19.95 -19.62 -8.79
CA THR A 2 -18.66 -18.92 -8.67
C THR A 2 -18.89 -17.61 -7.94
N VAL A 3 -18.17 -17.38 -6.85
CA VAL A 3 -18.17 -16.08 -6.17
C VAL A 3 -17.40 -15.10 -7.04
N ARG A 4 -18.01 -13.96 -7.35
CA ARG A 4 -17.39 -12.90 -8.13
C ARG A 4 -16.95 -11.78 -7.22
N PHE A 5 -15.74 -11.30 -7.47
CA PHE A 5 -15.18 -10.16 -6.76
C PHE A 5 -15.17 -8.93 -7.67
N ASN A 6 -15.31 -7.76 -7.05
CA ASN A 6 -15.20 -6.48 -7.73
C ASN A 6 -13.83 -5.85 -7.42
N PRO A 7 -12.80 -6.04 -8.27
CA PRO A 7 -11.46 -5.50 -8.03
C PRO A 7 -11.41 -3.97 -7.93
N ARG A 8 -12.46 -3.25 -8.37
CA ARG A 8 -12.53 -1.80 -8.17
C ARG A 8 -12.59 -1.42 -6.69
N GLU A 9 -13.21 -2.25 -5.84
CA GLU A 9 -13.26 -1.98 -4.40
C GLU A 9 -11.87 -2.04 -3.76
N LEU A 10 -11.07 -3.06 -4.09
CA LEU A 10 -9.67 -3.12 -3.62
C LEU A 10 -8.81 -2.02 -4.22
N LEU A 11 -8.99 -1.67 -5.49
CA LEU A 11 -8.22 -0.57 -6.08
C LEU A 11 -8.57 0.77 -5.46
N THR A 12 -9.85 1.02 -5.13
CA THR A 12 -10.26 2.22 -4.40
C THR A 12 -9.55 2.29 -3.04
N LEU A 13 -9.43 1.15 -2.35
CA LEU A 13 -8.70 1.07 -1.08
C LEU A 13 -7.18 1.22 -1.26
N ALA A 14 -6.59 0.63 -2.29
CA ALA A 14 -5.18 0.84 -2.62
C ALA A 14 -4.88 2.33 -2.87
N ILE A 15 -5.73 3.02 -3.63
CA ILE A 15 -5.63 4.48 -3.82
C ILE A 15 -5.72 5.22 -2.47
N GLN A 16 -6.55 4.75 -1.54
CA GLN A 16 -6.66 5.34 -0.21
C GLN A 16 -5.41 5.07 0.65
N ILE A 17 -4.84 3.87 0.59
CA ILE A 17 -3.57 3.52 1.22
C ILE A 17 -2.47 4.47 0.73
N GLU A 18 -2.35 4.66 -0.58
CA GLU A 18 -1.35 5.56 -1.16
C GLU A 18 -1.55 7.03 -0.77
N LYS A 19 -2.81 7.48 -0.67
CA LYS A 19 -3.14 8.82 -0.14
C LYS A 19 -2.71 8.96 1.32
N ASN A 20 -2.92 7.93 2.12
CA ASN A 20 -2.49 7.91 3.51
C ASN A 20 -0.96 7.91 3.60
N GLY A 21 -0.26 7.16 2.75
CA GLY A 21 1.20 7.14 2.63
C GLY A 21 1.76 8.50 2.26
N TYR A 22 1.18 9.16 1.24
CA TYR A 22 1.53 10.52 0.86
C TYR A 22 1.41 11.51 2.02
N ALA A 23 0.26 11.48 2.72
CA ALA A 23 0.00 12.35 3.86
C ALA A 23 0.98 12.06 5.01
N TYR A 24 1.22 10.78 5.30
CA TYR A 24 2.16 10.30 6.29
C TYR A 24 3.57 10.81 6.01
N TYR A 25 4.12 10.52 4.84
CA TYR A 25 5.49 10.90 4.49
C TYR A 25 5.68 12.42 4.39
N THR A 26 4.69 13.14 3.88
CA THR A 26 4.71 14.61 3.86
C THR A 26 4.80 15.18 5.28
N ARG A 27 4.00 14.64 6.21
CA ARG A 27 4.01 15.07 7.62
C ARG A 27 5.33 14.72 8.30
N MET A 28 5.82 13.49 8.13
CA MET A 28 7.07 13.04 8.73
C MET A 28 8.27 13.84 8.22
N ALA A 29 8.30 14.16 6.93
CA ALA A 29 9.30 15.05 6.35
C ALA A 29 9.30 16.46 6.99
N ALA A 30 8.13 17.00 7.32
CA ALA A 30 8.02 18.31 7.96
C ALA A 30 8.50 18.30 9.43
N GLN A 31 8.39 17.16 10.11
CA GLN A 31 8.74 16.98 11.52
C GLN A 31 10.15 16.39 11.73
N ALA A 32 10.77 15.85 10.69
CA ALA A 32 12.07 15.19 10.75
C ALA A 32 13.17 16.15 11.24
N LYS A 33 13.95 15.68 12.21
CA LYS A 33 15.09 16.43 12.78
C LYS A 33 16.36 16.23 11.97
N ASP A 34 16.56 15.01 11.48
CA ASP A 34 17.68 14.62 10.64
C ASP A 34 17.43 14.95 9.17
N ALA A 35 18.39 15.63 8.53
CA ALA A 35 18.27 16.07 7.15
C ALA A 35 18.17 14.90 6.15
N LYS A 36 18.83 13.77 6.42
CA LYS A 36 18.76 12.57 5.59
C LYS A 36 17.39 11.92 5.71
N VAL A 37 16.84 11.85 6.93
CA VAL A 37 15.48 11.36 7.16
C VAL A 37 14.47 12.23 6.42
N LYS A 38 14.57 13.55 6.56
CA LYS A 38 13.73 14.49 5.82
C LYS A 38 13.77 14.25 4.31
N SER A 39 14.96 14.12 3.74
CA SER A 39 15.13 13.91 2.31
C SER A 39 14.51 12.59 1.83
N ILE A 40 14.67 11.51 2.59
CA ILE A 40 14.08 10.21 2.23
C ILE A 40 12.56 10.28 2.32
N MET A 41 11.99 10.84 3.39
CA MET A 41 10.54 10.99 3.55
C MET A 41 9.93 11.85 2.42
N GLN A 42 10.60 12.91 1.98
CA GLN A 42 10.15 13.69 0.81
C GLN A 42 10.18 12.88 -0.49
N GLY A 43 11.20 12.02 -0.66
CA GLY A 43 11.29 11.10 -1.79
C GLY A 43 10.15 10.10 -1.81
N LEU A 44 9.87 9.48 -0.67
CA LEU A 44 8.76 8.52 -0.50
C LEU A 44 7.42 9.19 -0.77
N ALA A 45 7.14 10.37 -0.18
CA ALA A 45 5.90 11.10 -0.48
C ALA A 45 5.70 11.34 -1.98
N LYS A 46 6.76 11.69 -2.71
CA LYS A 46 6.67 11.87 -4.16
C LYS A 46 6.35 10.55 -4.89
N ALA A 47 6.89 9.43 -4.43
CA ALA A 47 6.59 8.11 -4.97
C ALA A 47 5.11 7.75 -4.76
N GLU A 48 4.57 7.96 -3.56
CA GLU A 48 3.14 7.67 -3.29
C GLU A 48 2.20 8.49 -4.18
N GLN A 49 2.54 9.75 -4.44
CA GLN A 49 1.75 10.56 -5.37
C GLN A 49 1.71 9.96 -6.79
N GLN A 50 2.82 9.35 -7.22
CA GLN A 50 2.89 8.63 -8.49
C GLN A 50 2.08 7.32 -8.41
N HIS A 51 2.17 6.57 -7.32
CA HIS A 51 1.41 5.35 -7.10
C HIS A 51 -0.11 5.59 -7.11
N ILE A 52 -0.60 6.66 -6.49
CA ILE A 52 -2.01 7.09 -6.58
C ILE A 52 -2.44 7.19 -8.06
N THR A 53 -1.61 7.86 -8.87
CA THR A 53 -1.88 8.07 -10.29
C THR A 53 -1.89 6.75 -11.05
N ASP A 54 -0.99 5.82 -10.71
CA ASP A 54 -0.87 4.54 -11.40
C ASP A 54 -2.00 3.58 -11.03
N PHE A 55 -2.41 3.52 -9.76
CA PHE A 55 -3.61 2.77 -9.38
C PHE A 55 -4.89 3.33 -10.00
N GLN A 56 -5.03 4.66 -10.13
CA GLN A 56 -6.16 5.27 -10.84
C GLN A 56 -6.22 4.86 -12.31
N LYS A 57 -5.05 4.76 -12.99
CA LYS A 57 -5.00 4.26 -14.38
C LYS A 57 -5.41 2.79 -14.46
N ILE A 58 -4.94 1.96 -13.51
CA ILE A 58 -5.32 0.55 -13.44
C ILE A 58 -6.83 0.40 -13.25
N GLU A 59 -7.41 1.15 -12.31
CA GLU A 59 -8.86 1.16 -12.05
C GLU A 59 -9.68 1.56 -13.27
N ALA A 60 -9.26 2.63 -13.97
CA ALA A 60 -9.93 3.11 -15.18
C ALA A 60 -9.85 2.10 -16.34
N ALA A 61 -8.79 1.29 -16.39
CA ALA A 61 -8.59 0.26 -17.40
C ALA A 61 -9.36 -1.05 -17.12
N LEU A 62 -9.95 -1.21 -15.93
CA LEU A 62 -10.70 -2.43 -15.59
C LEU A 62 -12.01 -2.54 -16.38
N LYS A 63 -12.19 -3.70 -17.01
CA LYS A 63 -13.45 -4.11 -17.64
C LYS A 63 -14.60 -4.06 -16.61
N PRO A 64 -15.84 -3.71 -17.01
CA PRO A 64 -16.97 -3.56 -16.09
C PRO A 64 -17.48 -4.88 -15.48
N ALA A 65 -17.13 -6.03 -16.07
CA ALA A 65 -17.53 -7.33 -15.57
C ALA A 65 -16.71 -7.70 -14.33
N GLY A 66 -17.35 -8.28 -13.32
CA GLY A 66 -16.67 -8.86 -12.15
C GLY A 66 -15.73 -9.98 -12.58
N TYR A 67 -14.66 -10.17 -11.81
CA TYR A 67 -13.64 -11.17 -12.08
C TYR A 67 -13.97 -12.43 -11.28
N ASP A 68 -13.79 -13.59 -11.92
CA ASP A 68 -13.94 -14.87 -11.22
C ASP A 68 -12.74 -15.05 -10.28
N LEU A 69 -13.00 -15.45 -9.04
CA LEU A 69 -11.95 -15.69 -8.06
C LEU A 69 -11.12 -16.93 -8.46
N PRO A 70 -9.80 -16.93 -8.19
CA PRO A 70 -9.00 -18.16 -8.25
C PRO A 70 -9.63 -19.29 -7.44
N ASP A 71 -9.45 -20.55 -7.86
CA ASP A 71 -10.12 -21.71 -7.24
C ASP A 71 -9.82 -21.86 -5.75
N ASP A 72 -8.59 -21.55 -5.33
CA ASP A 72 -8.15 -21.54 -3.93
C ASP A 72 -8.75 -20.39 -3.10
N TYR A 73 -9.28 -19.35 -3.74
CA TYR A 73 -10.01 -18.24 -3.09
C TYR A 73 -11.52 -18.52 -2.97
N GLN A 74 -12.04 -19.56 -3.62
CA GLN A 74 -13.47 -19.92 -3.61
C GLN A 74 -13.86 -20.74 -2.38
N ASN A 75 -13.56 -20.25 -1.18
CA ASN A 75 -13.95 -20.88 0.09
C ASN A 75 -14.39 -19.84 1.16
N PRO A 76 -15.15 -20.25 2.19
CA PRO A 76 -15.70 -19.32 3.19
C PRO A 76 -14.64 -18.54 3.99
N ASP A 77 -13.48 -19.14 4.25
CA ASP A 77 -12.41 -18.50 5.01
C ASP A 77 -11.77 -17.39 4.18
N MET A 78 -11.54 -17.64 2.89
CA MET A 78 -11.02 -16.63 1.95
C MET A 78 -12.04 -15.53 1.67
N GLU A 79 -13.33 -15.83 1.59
CA GLU A 79 -14.36 -14.80 1.51
C GLU A 79 -14.34 -13.88 2.75
N THR A 80 -14.21 -14.47 3.94
CA THR A 80 -14.10 -13.71 5.21
C THR A 80 -12.84 -12.84 5.22
N TYR A 81 -11.71 -13.40 4.79
CA TYR A 81 -10.45 -12.69 4.65
C TYR A 81 -10.60 -11.50 3.70
N LEU A 82 -11.07 -11.70 2.46
CA LEU A 82 -11.25 -10.61 1.48
C LEU A 82 -12.19 -9.51 1.99
N ARG A 83 -13.28 -9.87 2.68
CA ARG A 83 -14.17 -8.89 3.33
C ARG A 83 -13.44 -8.10 4.41
N SER A 84 -12.59 -8.75 5.21
CA SER A 84 -11.80 -8.06 6.23
C SER A 84 -10.75 -7.10 5.65
N LEU A 85 -10.20 -7.40 4.47
CA LEU A 85 -9.35 -6.48 3.71
C LEU A 85 -10.14 -5.24 3.29
N ALA A 86 -11.35 -5.47 2.74
CA ALA A 86 -12.23 -4.40 2.28
C ALA A 86 -12.73 -3.49 3.43
N ASP A 87 -12.97 -4.08 4.59
CA ASP A 87 -13.37 -3.36 5.82
C ASP A 87 -12.20 -2.58 6.46
N GLY A 88 -10.98 -2.73 5.96
CA GLY A 88 -9.79 -2.04 6.47
C GLY A 88 -9.38 -2.42 7.89
N LYS A 89 -9.90 -3.54 8.43
CA LYS A 89 -9.65 -3.98 9.81
C LYS A 89 -8.28 -4.62 10.01
N VAL A 90 -7.63 -5.02 8.92
CA VAL A 90 -6.43 -5.84 8.95
C VAL A 90 -5.14 -5.01 8.86
N PHE A 91 -5.19 -3.83 8.23
CA PHE A 91 -3.98 -3.07 7.91
C PHE A 91 -3.91 -1.71 8.58
N SER A 92 -2.74 -1.43 9.15
CA SER A 92 -2.47 -0.17 9.83
C SER A 92 -2.35 1.01 8.86
N ASN A 93 -2.02 0.74 7.58
CA ASN A 93 -1.89 1.74 6.52
C ASN A 93 -3.21 2.41 6.09
N LEU A 94 -4.35 1.89 6.56
CA LEU A 94 -5.67 2.51 6.36
C LEU A 94 -6.05 3.50 7.46
N VAL A 95 -5.32 3.52 8.58
CA VAL A 95 -5.52 4.49 9.66
C VAL A 95 -5.02 5.87 9.21
N PRO A 96 -5.82 6.95 9.36
CA PRO A 96 -5.38 8.29 9.01
C PRO A 96 -4.11 8.72 9.76
N VAL A 97 -3.23 9.46 9.09
CA VAL A 97 -1.98 9.96 9.68
C VAL A 97 -2.22 10.78 10.95
N GLU A 98 -3.36 11.48 11.04
CA GLU A 98 -3.76 12.29 12.19
C GLU A 98 -3.84 11.48 13.48
N GLU A 99 -4.28 10.21 13.38
CA GLU A 99 -4.42 9.31 14.52
C GLU A 99 -3.07 8.71 14.94
N ILE A 100 -2.20 8.44 13.96
CA ILE A 100 -0.86 7.87 14.17
C ILE A 100 0.13 8.92 14.69
N ALA A 101 -0.02 10.17 14.26
CA ALA A 101 0.99 11.21 14.47
C ALA A 101 1.27 11.52 15.95
N ALA A 102 0.33 11.24 16.84
CA ALA A 102 0.52 11.41 18.29
C ALA A 102 1.54 10.42 18.88
N GLU A 103 1.77 9.28 18.21
CA GLU A 103 2.68 8.23 18.67
C GLU A 103 4.12 8.43 18.17
N ILE A 104 4.31 9.22 17.12
CA ILE A 104 5.63 9.46 16.53
C ILE A 104 6.38 10.53 17.32
N ARG A 105 7.37 10.11 18.11
CA ARG A 105 8.16 10.99 19.00
C ARG A 105 9.57 11.27 18.50
N SER A 106 10.04 10.49 17.52
CA SER A 106 11.39 10.59 16.98
C SER A 106 11.44 10.18 15.51
N ASP A 107 12.52 10.57 14.82
CA ASP A 107 12.80 10.10 13.47
C ASP A 107 12.88 8.56 13.40
N LEU A 108 13.35 7.90 14.47
CA LEU A 108 13.42 6.44 14.50
C LEU A 108 12.04 5.80 14.59
N ASP A 109 11.12 6.41 15.36
CA ASP A 109 9.74 5.95 15.43
C ASP A 109 9.03 6.15 14.09
N ALA A 110 9.28 7.27 13.41
CA ALA A 110 8.79 7.52 12.06
C ALA A 110 9.28 6.45 11.07
N ILE A 111 10.57 6.10 11.09
CA ILE A 111 11.13 5.06 10.21
C ILE A 111 10.52 3.68 10.52
N ARG A 112 10.34 3.33 11.80
CA ARG A 112 9.73 2.04 12.19
C ARG A 112 8.29 1.93 11.74
N HIS A 113 7.53 3.00 11.88
CA HIS A 113 6.15 3.03 11.43
C HIS A 113 6.08 2.98 9.90
N ALA A 114 6.90 3.76 9.18
CA ALA A 114 7.03 3.67 7.72
C ALA A 114 7.32 2.22 7.27
N LEU A 115 8.24 1.52 7.92
CA LEU A 115 8.55 0.12 7.62
C LEU A 115 7.35 -0.82 7.84
N SER A 116 6.48 -0.54 8.81
CA SER A 116 5.24 -1.31 8.99
C SER A 116 4.24 -0.99 7.88
N PHE A 117 4.11 0.30 7.56
CA PHE A 117 3.23 0.80 6.51
C PHE A 117 3.51 0.11 5.16
N GLU A 118 4.77 0.10 4.72
CA GLU A 118 5.12 -0.51 3.43
C GLU A 118 4.94 -2.02 3.40
N LYS A 119 5.11 -2.70 4.54
CA LYS A 119 4.87 -4.15 4.62
C LYS A 119 3.39 -4.45 4.45
N ASP A 120 2.53 -3.67 5.09
CA ASP A 120 1.08 -3.79 4.95
C ASP A 120 0.64 -3.49 3.51
N SER A 121 1.22 -2.46 2.88
CA SER A 121 0.96 -2.11 1.47
C SER A 121 1.35 -3.25 0.52
N ILE A 122 2.53 -3.86 0.71
CA ILE A 122 2.95 -5.02 -0.08
C ILE A 122 1.98 -6.19 0.04
N ILE A 123 1.52 -6.50 1.26
CA ILE A 123 0.55 -7.58 1.47
C ILE A 123 -0.74 -7.26 0.71
N PHE A 124 -1.30 -6.05 0.89
CA PHE A 124 -2.53 -5.64 0.22
C PHE A 124 -2.42 -5.68 -1.30
N PHE A 125 -1.32 -5.16 -1.86
CA PHE A 125 -1.13 -5.13 -3.32
C PHE A 125 -0.90 -6.52 -3.89
N SER A 126 -0.31 -7.44 -3.11
CA SER A 126 -0.17 -8.84 -3.52
C SER A 126 -1.54 -9.51 -3.69
N GLU A 127 -2.52 -9.19 -2.84
CA GLU A 127 -3.90 -9.67 -2.99
C GLU A 127 -4.53 -9.16 -4.29
N ILE A 128 -4.38 -7.87 -4.59
CA ILE A 128 -4.86 -7.32 -5.87
C ILE A 128 -4.20 -8.04 -7.05
N HIS A 129 -2.88 -8.22 -6.99
CA HIS A 129 -2.13 -8.90 -8.05
C HIS A 129 -2.66 -10.31 -8.30
N ASP A 130 -2.90 -11.09 -7.25
CA ASP A 130 -3.31 -12.48 -7.35
C ASP A 130 -4.75 -12.63 -7.86
N LEU A 131 -5.62 -11.66 -7.53
CA LEU A 131 -7.00 -11.60 -8.01
C LEU A 131 -7.15 -11.10 -9.46
N LEU A 132 -6.16 -10.40 -10.00
CA LEU A 132 -6.17 -9.99 -11.41
C LEU A 132 -5.84 -11.19 -12.32
N PRO A 133 -6.47 -11.33 -13.49
CA PRO A 133 -6.17 -12.45 -14.40
C PRO A 133 -4.71 -12.49 -14.85
N GLU A 134 -4.19 -13.69 -15.03
CA GLU A 134 -2.86 -13.90 -15.60
C GLU A 134 -2.77 -13.31 -17.03
N GLY A 135 -1.63 -12.72 -17.35
CA GLY A 135 -1.35 -12.14 -18.67
C GLY A 135 -2.00 -10.78 -18.96
N GLU A 136 -2.85 -10.25 -18.07
CA GLU A 136 -3.40 -8.90 -18.22
C GLU A 136 -2.35 -7.83 -17.85
N PRO A 137 -2.20 -6.73 -18.62
CA PRO A 137 -1.22 -5.67 -18.35
C PRO A 137 -1.34 -5.06 -16.95
N ASN A 138 -2.56 -4.98 -16.42
CA ASN A 138 -2.83 -4.45 -15.09
C ASN A 138 -2.15 -5.28 -13.99
N ARG A 139 -2.07 -6.61 -14.15
CA ARG A 139 -1.38 -7.48 -13.19
C ARG A 139 0.11 -7.17 -13.13
N ALA A 140 0.75 -6.98 -14.29
CA ALA A 140 2.15 -6.57 -14.37
C ALA A 140 2.40 -5.18 -13.77
N ALA A 141 1.46 -4.23 -13.95
CA ALA A 141 1.55 -2.91 -13.35
C ALA A 141 1.50 -2.97 -11.81
N VAL A 142 0.60 -3.79 -11.23
CA VAL A 142 0.56 -4.00 -9.76
C VAL A 142 1.84 -4.67 -9.26
N ALA A 143 2.40 -5.64 -10.00
CA ALA A 143 3.67 -6.26 -9.65
C ALA A 143 4.83 -5.24 -9.58
N GLU A 144 4.83 -4.24 -10.46
CA GLU A 144 5.82 -3.16 -10.44
C GLU A 144 5.63 -2.22 -9.23
N LEU A 145 4.39 -1.93 -8.83
CA LEU A 145 4.10 -1.17 -7.61
C LEU A 145 4.60 -1.92 -6.36
N ILE A 146 4.33 -3.23 -6.26
CA ILE A 146 4.88 -4.07 -5.18
C ILE A 146 6.42 -4.03 -5.15
N ARG A 147 7.06 -3.99 -6.32
CA ARG A 147 8.53 -3.89 -6.42
C ARG A 147 9.04 -2.55 -5.90
N GLN A 148 8.33 -1.46 -6.17
CA GLN A 148 8.66 -0.13 -5.66
C GLN A 148 8.54 -0.06 -4.13
N GLU A 149 7.49 -0.65 -3.53
CA GLU A 149 7.39 -0.70 -2.06
C GLU A 149 8.52 -1.49 -1.40
N LYS A 150 8.99 -2.57 -2.04
CA LYS A 150 10.18 -3.29 -1.56
C LYS A 150 11.43 -2.41 -1.58
N ILE A 151 11.54 -1.50 -2.55
CA ILE A 151 12.64 -0.51 -2.59
C ILE A 151 12.48 0.51 -1.47
N HIS A 152 11.26 0.98 -1.18
CA HIS A 152 10.99 1.88 -0.06
C HIS A 152 11.46 1.26 1.27
N ILE A 153 11.10 0.00 1.51
CA ILE A 153 11.58 -0.77 2.67
C ILE A 153 13.11 -0.81 2.71
N ALA A 154 13.78 -1.10 1.59
CA ALA A 154 15.24 -1.15 1.54
C ALA A 154 15.88 0.21 1.87
N GLN A 155 15.32 1.30 1.37
CA GLN A 155 15.78 2.66 1.67
C GLN A 155 15.59 3.00 3.16
N LEU A 156 14.44 2.66 3.73
CA LEU A 156 14.12 2.86 5.15
C LEU A 156 15.05 2.04 6.07
N TYR A 157 15.33 0.77 5.73
CA TYR A 157 16.30 -0.04 6.48
C TYR A 157 17.72 0.53 6.41
N ALA A 158 18.17 0.93 5.23
CA ALA A 158 19.49 1.54 5.06
C ALA A 158 19.62 2.86 5.85
N LEU A 159 18.54 3.63 5.90
CA LEU A 159 18.45 4.84 6.72
C LEU A 159 18.52 4.52 8.22
N MET A 160 17.85 3.45 8.66
CA MET A 160 17.84 3.02 10.07
C MET A 160 19.21 2.48 10.53
N GLU A 161 19.85 1.63 9.73
CA GLU A 161 21.15 1.02 10.07
C GLU A 161 22.29 2.04 10.11
N GLY A 162 22.24 3.06 9.24
CA GLY A 162 23.23 4.15 9.24
C GLY A 162 23.15 5.09 10.45
N ARG A 163 22.28 4.80 11.43
CA ARG A 163 22.13 5.55 12.69
C ARG A 163 22.70 4.81 13.91
N LYS A 164 23.25 3.61 13.72
CA LYS A 164 24.06 2.90 14.75
C LYS A 164 25.46 3.51 14.80
#